data_AF-A0A494RBY2-F1
#
_entry.id   AF-A0A494RBY2-F1
#
_cell.length_a   1.000
_cell.length_b   1.000
_cell.length_c   1.000
_cell.angle_alpha   90.00
_cell.angle_beta   90.00
_cell.angle_gamma   90.00
#
_symmetry.space_group_name_H-M   'P 1'
#
loop_
_entity.id
_entity.type
_entity.pdbx_description
1 polymer ?
#
loop_
_entity_poly.entity_id
_entity_poly.type
_entity_poly.pdbx_seq_one_letter_code
_entity_poly.pdbx_strand_id
1 'polypeptide(L)'
;MALSKDNRTVLIVGAGLAVVGAVAAALVFSGGRGGPVEAPPASKGGLTIDVAEAPTLEPTRELRCFVDGQFVGLATLADCARRNGVATSALDVGLDSTGALAAAPTASFAPPPEAPAVAMVEVAPAGQPSPAEAPRPAPAASGSACLRHTGSEWRQVSGGMSLGACVQALYAGTCVRPGDALYGRWGDTTLRLVPRRVEQSTDNSRFRTLAQQDRNCQFPEL
;
A
#
# COMPACT_ATOMS: atom_id res chain seq x y z
N MET A 1 67.40 4.24 37.69
CA MET A 1 67.91 2.87 37.88
C MET A 1 68.10 2.27 36.49
N ALA A 2 69.30 1.80 36.17
CA ALA A 2 69.69 1.37 34.82
C ALA A 2 68.89 0.16 34.37
N LEU A 3 68.17 0.28 33.26
CA LEU A 3 67.43 -0.82 32.64
C LEU A 3 68.46 -1.74 31.99
N SER A 4 68.71 -2.89 32.62
CA SER A 4 69.73 -3.87 32.23
C SER A 4 69.63 -4.19 30.74
N LYS A 5 70.77 -4.14 30.03
CA LYS A 5 70.89 -4.38 28.57
C LYS A 5 70.14 -5.66 28.15
N ASP A 6 70.10 -6.66 29.02
CA ASP A 6 69.43 -7.94 28.77
C ASP A 6 67.90 -7.82 28.66
N ASN A 7 67.26 -6.96 29.46
CA ASN A 7 65.79 -6.80 29.42
C ASN A 7 65.32 -6.06 28.16
N ARG A 8 66.15 -5.14 27.64
CA ARG A 8 65.90 -4.46 26.37
C ARG A 8 66.06 -5.44 25.19
N THR A 9 67.02 -6.35 25.26
CA THR A 9 67.21 -7.39 24.22
C THR A 9 66.05 -8.39 24.22
N VAL A 10 65.59 -8.83 25.40
CA VAL A 10 64.42 -9.73 25.52
C VAL A 10 63.15 -9.08 24.98
N LEU A 11 62.92 -7.79 25.27
CA LEU A 11 61.76 -7.05 24.74
C LEU A 11 61.81 -6.88 23.21
N ILE A 12 62.98 -6.60 22.64
CA ILE A 12 63.14 -6.42 21.18
C ILE A 12 62.97 -7.75 20.44
N VAL A 13 63.55 -8.84 20.98
CA VAL A 13 63.42 -10.18 20.39
C VAL A 13 61.98 -10.70 20.52
N GLY A 14 61.35 -10.48 21.68
CA GLY A 14 59.95 -10.87 21.91
C GLY A 14 58.96 -10.14 21.01
N ALA A 15 59.15 -8.81 20.82
CA ALA A 15 58.30 -8.03 19.91
C ALA A 15 58.45 -8.47 18.45
N GLY A 16 59.67 -8.78 18.01
CA GLY A 16 59.93 -9.29 16.65
C GLY A 16 59.23 -10.63 16.38
N LEU A 17 59.31 -11.57 17.33
CA LEU A 17 58.68 -12.88 17.20
C LEU A 17 57.14 -12.81 17.16
N ALA A 18 56.54 -11.91 17.94
CA ALA A 18 55.08 -11.73 17.94
C ALA A 18 54.56 -11.19 16.59
N VAL A 19 55.28 -10.24 15.99
CA VAL A 19 54.90 -9.68 14.68
C VAL A 19 55.01 -10.73 13.57
N VAL A 20 56.09 -11.52 13.56
CA VAL A 20 56.25 -12.59 12.56
C VAL A 20 55.17 -13.67 12.72
N GLY A 21 54.82 -14.03 13.95
CA GLY A 21 53.72 -14.96 14.23
C GLY A 21 52.37 -14.45 13.74
N ALA A 22 52.08 -13.16 13.94
CA ALA A 22 50.83 -12.54 13.48
C ALA A 22 50.73 -12.50 11.94
N VAL A 23 51.82 -12.20 11.24
CA VAL A 23 51.83 -12.18 9.76
C VAL A 23 51.70 -13.60 9.20
N ALA A 24 52.36 -14.60 9.78
CA ALA A 24 52.22 -15.99 9.37
C ALA A 24 50.79 -16.51 9.58
N ALA A 25 50.18 -16.22 10.73
CA ALA A 25 48.78 -16.56 10.99
C ALA A 25 47.84 -15.87 10.00
N ALA A 26 48.04 -14.57 9.74
CA ALA A 26 47.25 -13.85 8.75
C ALA A 26 47.32 -14.50 7.37
N LEU A 27 48.50 -14.89 6.88
CA LEU A 27 48.64 -15.53 5.58
C LEU A 27 47.96 -16.91 5.51
N VAL A 28 48.04 -17.72 6.58
CA VAL A 28 47.40 -19.05 6.63
C VAL A 28 45.87 -18.93 6.69
N PHE A 29 45.32 -17.97 7.43
CA PHE A 29 43.86 -17.77 7.51
C PHE A 29 43.26 -16.97 6.34
N SER A 30 44.08 -16.28 5.55
CA SER A 30 43.63 -15.52 4.36
C SER A 30 43.53 -16.36 3.08
N GLY A 31 44.13 -17.55 3.05
CA GLY A 31 44.22 -18.38 1.84
C GLY A 31 42.96 -19.16 1.43
N GLY A 32 41.82 -18.96 2.11
CA GLY A 32 40.67 -19.86 2.05
C GLY A 32 39.36 -19.30 1.49
N ARG A 33 39.36 -18.36 0.54
CA ARG A 33 38.09 -17.85 -0.06
C ARG A 33 38.25 -17.20 -1.43
N GLY A 34 38.44 -18.02 -2.46
CA GLY A 34 38.50 -17.54 -3.84
C GLY A 34 38.36 -18.63 -4.91
N GLY A 35 37.41 -19.56 -4.73
CA GLY A 35 36.91 -20.34 -5.86
C GLY A 35 35.82 -19.52 -6.59
N PRO A 36 35.69 -19.62 -7.93
CA PRO A 36 34.61 -18.94 -8.64
C PRO A 36 33.28 -19.43 -8.07
N VAL A 37 32.55 -18.52 -7.46
CA VAL A 37 31.20 -18.75 -6.94
C VAL A 37 30.28 -18.78 -8.15
N GLU A 38 30.10 -19.96 -8.74
CA GLU A 38 28.97 -20.22 -9.63
C GLU A 38 27.70 -19.90 -8.83
N ALA A 39 26.94 -18.90 -9.26
CA ALA A 39 25.75 -18.45 -8.56
C ALA A 39 24.71 -19.61 -8.49
N PRO A 40 24.03 -19.81 -7.35
CA PRO A 40 23.09 -20.91 -7.17
C PRO A 40 21.93 -20.85 -8.19
N PRO A 41 21.38 -22.00 -8.63
CA PRO A 41 20.45 -22.10 -9.76
C PRO A 41 19.12 -21.36 -9.61
N ALA A 42 18.79 -20.85 -8.41
CA ALA A 42 17.65 -19.97 -8.18
C ALA A 42 17.76 -18.62 -8.93
N SER A 43 18.97 -18.21 -9.33
CA SER A 43 19.18 -17.02 -10.17
C SER A 43 18.93 -17.25 -11.66
N LYS A 44 18.59 -18.48 -12.08
CA LYS A 44 18.26 -18.81 -13.49
C LYS A 44 16.76 -18.96 -13.76
N GLY A 45 15.91 -18.76 -12.76
CA GLY A 45 14.45 -18.94 -12.86
C GLY A 45 13.66 -17.69 -12.44
N GLY A 46 14.14 -16.50 -12.79
CA GLY A 46 13.36 -15.27 -12.60
C GLY A 46 12.32 -15.11 -13.71
N LEU A 47 11.10 -14.71 -13.34
CA LEU A 47 10.08 -14.23 -14.29
C LEU A 47 10.68 -13.06 -15.08
N THR A 48 11.07 -13.30 -16.34
CA THR A 48 11.54 -12.26 -17.24
C THR A 48 10.34 -11.45 -17.70
N ILE A 49 10.17 -10.25 -17.15
CA ILE A 49 9.18 -9.30 -17.63
C ILE A 49 9.76 -8.67 -18.89
N ASP A 50 9.31 -9.14 -20.05
CA ASP A 50 9.52 -8.44 -21.32
C ASP A 50 8.65 -7.18 -21.30
N VAL A 51 9.20 -6.09 -20.78
CA VAL A 51 8.62 -4.76 -20.96
C VAL A 51 8.94 -4.33 -22.37
N ALA A 52 8.09 -4.76 -23.31
CA ALA A 52 8.07 -4.17 -24.64
C ALA A 52 7.62 -2.70 -24.51
N GLU A 53 8.33 -1.80 -25.17
CA GLU A 53 7.93 -0.40 -25.36
C GLU A 53 6.48 -0.38 -25.84
N ALA A 54 5.58 0.27 -25.07
CA ALA A 54 4.19 0.36 -25.45
C ALA A 54 4.10 1.12 -26.79
N PRO A 55 3.43 0.56 -27.82
CA PRO A 55 3.21 1.32 -29.05
C PRO A 55 2.42 2.57 -28.70
N THR A 56 2.88 3.73 -29.20
CA THR A 56 2.17 4.99 -29.01
C THR A 56 0.73 4.83 -29.50
N LEU A 57 -0.23 5.01 -28.58
CA LEU A 57 -1.64 4.91 -28.91
C LEU A 57 -2.04 6.17 -29.67
N GLU A 58 -2.07 6.06 -31.00
CA GLU A 58 -2.58 7.13 -31.87
C GLU A 58 -4.07 7.37 -31.60
N PRO A 59 -4.48 8.54 -31.06
CA PRO A 59 -5.85 8.77 -30.59
C PRO A 59 -6.90 8.71 -31.70
N THR A 60 -6.49 8.96 -32.94
CA THR A 60 -7.34 9.00 -34.13
C THR A 60 -7.43 7.65 -34.85
N ARG A 61 -6.66 6.65 -34.43
CA ARG A 61 -6.67 5.33 -35.07
C ARG A 61 -7.94 4.58 -34.70
N GLU A 62 -8.62 4.05 -35.71
CA GLU A 62 -9.77 3.19 -35.51
C GLU A 62 -9.33 1.79 -35.07
N LEU A 63 -9.92 1.33 -33.97
CA LEU A 63 -9.67 0.04 -33.34
C LEU A 63 -10.96 -0.76 -33.28
N ARG A 64 -10.85 -2.08 -33.12
CA ARG A 64 -12.00 -2.96 -32.93
C ARG A 64 -12.63 -2.70 -31.56
N CYS A 65 -13.86 -2.19 -31.54
CA CYS A 65 -14.57 -1.88 -30.32
C CYS A 65 -15.39 -3.07 -29.84
N PHE A 66 -15.25 -3.39 -28.56
CA PHE A 66 -16.04 -4.41 -27.88
C PHE A 66 -16.80 -3.77 -26.73
N VAL A 67 -18.09 -4.08 -26.60
CA VAL A 67 -18.95 -3.64 -25.49
C VAL A 67 -19.58 -4.90 -24.90
N ASP A 68 -19.46 -5.10 -23.58
CA ASP A 68 -19.87 -6.32 -22.88
C ASP A 68 -19.30 -7.62 -23.50
N GLY A 69 -18.07 -7.53 -24.03
CA GLY A 69 -17.39 -8.64 -24.71
C GLY A 69 -17.85 -8.92 -26.15
N GLN A 70 -18.78 -8.14 -26.70
CA GLN A 70 -19.28 -8.29 -28.08
C GLN A 70 -18.68 -7.24 -29.02
N PHE A 71 -18.29 -7.65 -30.23
CA PHE A 71 -17.75 -6.73 -31.24
C PHE A 71 -18.86 -5.86 -31.84
N VAL A 72 -18.73 -4.53 -31.71
CA VAL A 72 -19.75 -3.57 -32.16
C VAL A 72 -19.31 -2.73 -33.37
N GLY A 73 -18.07 -2.90 -33.84
CA GLY A 73 -17.53 -2.21 -35.01
C GLY A 73 -16.16 -1.59 -34.77
N LEU A 74 -15.66 -0.84 -35.75
CA LEU A 74 -14.45 -0.03 -35.62
C LEU A 74 -14.82 1.34 -35.02
N ALA A 75 -14.03 1.80 -34.04
CA ALA A 75 -14.21 3.11 -33.42
C ALA A 75 -12.87 3.61 -32.86
N THR A 76 -12.76 4.92 -32.60
CA THR A 76 -11.60 5.48 -31.89
C THR A 76 -11.55 4.98 -30.44
N LEU A 77 -10.39 5.05 -29.80
CA LEU A 77 -10.22 4.65 -28.40
C LEU A 77 -11.20 5.39 -27.47
N ALA A 78 -11.33 6.71 -27.66
CA ALA A 78 -12.23 7.54 -26.87
C ALA A 78 -13.70 7.20 -27.09
N ASP A 79 -14.11 6.92 -28.34
CA ASP A 79 -15.48 6.52 -28.64
C ASP A 79 -15.84 5.16 -28.06
N CYS A 80 -14.92 4.20 -28.14
CA CYS A 80 -15.15 2.87 -27.60
C CYS A 80 -15.19 2.88 -26.06
N ALA A 81 -14.30 3.63 -25.41
CA ALA A 81 -14.30 3.81 -23.96
C ALA A 81 -15.62 4.41 -23.46
N ARG A 82 -16.13 5.45 -24.15
CA ARG A 82 -17.45 6.05 -23.84
C ARG A 82 -18.59 5.04 -23.94
N ARG A 83 -18.60 4.19 -24.96
CA ARG A 83 -19.64 3.15 -25.13
C ARG A 83 -19.56 2.05 -24.06
N ASN A 84 -18.39 1.83 -23.49
CA ASN A 84 -18.18 0.92 -22.36
C ASN A 84 -18.46 1.59 -20.99
N GLY A 85 -18.92 2.85 -20.96
CA GLY A 85 -19.15 3.57 -19.71
C GLY A 85 -17.87 3.95 -18.97
N VAL A 86 -16.70 3.83 -19.60
CA VAL A 86 -15.42 4.28 -19.04
C VAL A 86 -15.35 5.78 -19.20
N ALA A 87 -15.44 6.52 -18.09
CA ALA A 87 -15.30 7.96 -18.10
C ALA A 87 -13.90 8.33 -18.63
N THR A 88 -13.83 8.91 -19.83
CA THR A 88 -12.57 9.35 -20.48
C THR A 88 -11.94 10.57 -19.80
N SER A 89 -12.35 10.88 -18.57
CA SER A 89 -11.87 12.01 -17.80
C SER A 89 -11.26 11.45 -16.52
N ALA A 90 -9.96 11.21 -16.59
CA ALA A 90 -9.06 10.94 -15.47
C ALA A 90 -9.58 9.92 -14.43
N LEU A 91 -9.49 8.62 -14.73
CA LEU A 91 -9.48 7.61 -13.67
C LEU A 91 -8.37 6.56 -13.87
N ASP A 92 -7.62 6.39 -12.78
CA ASP A 92 -6.97 5.16 -12.28
C ASP A 92 -5.93 4.44 -13.15
N VAL A 93 -5.36 5.09 -14.16
CA VAL A 93 -4.12 4.63 -14.83
C VAL A 93 -3.13 5.76 -15.10
N GLY A 94 -3.27 6.88 -14.39
CA GLY A 94 -2.33 7.99 -14.46
C GLY A 94 -2.11 8.56 -15.86
N LEU A 95 -3.02 8.36 -16.82
CA LEU A 95 -2.89 8.91 -18.16
C LEU A 95 -3.85 10.09 -18.31
N ASP A 96 -3.32 11.28 -18.59
CA ASP A 96 -4.15 12.44 -18.89
C ASP A 96 -4.67 12.43 -20.34
N SER A 97 -5.51 13.41 -20.69
CA SER A 97 -6.09 13.54 -22.04
C SER A 97 -5.05 13.76 -23.15
N THR A 98 -3.78 13.93 -22.80
CA THR A 98 -2.65 14.04 -23.73
C THR A 98 -1.80 12.75 -23.81
N GLY A 99 -2.14 11.73 -23.03
CA GLY A 99 -1.42 10.46 -22.98
C GLY A 99 -0.18 10.46 -22.10
N ALA A 100 0.00 11.47 -21.23
CA ALA A 100 1.15 11.56 -20.34
C ALA A 100 0.90 10.85 -18.99
N LEU A 101 1.93 10.15 -18.49
CA LEU A 101 1.93 9.45 -17.20
C LEU A 101 2.09 10.46 -16.05
N ALA A 102 1.04 10.62 -15.24
CA ALA A 102 0.96 11.45 -14.05
C ALA A 102 0.89 10.59 -12.76
N ALA A 103 1.69 9.53 -12.66
CA ALA A 103 1.83 8.77 -11.41
C ALA A 103 2.80 9.48 -10.45
N ALA A 104 2.38 9.66 -9.20
CA ALA A 104 3.23 10.18 -8.11
C ALA A 104 4.37 9.18 -7.77
N PRO A 105 5.54 9.65 -7.29
CA PRO A 105 6.79 8.86 -7.18
C PRO A 105 6.84 7.88 -5.98
N THR A 106 5.74 7.20 -5.63
CA THR A 106 5.70 6.30 -4.45
C THR A 106 5.72 4.80 -4.79
N ALA A 107 6.28 4.42 -5.93
CA ALA A 107 6.69 3.03 -6.18
C ALA A 107 7.96 2.70 -5.38
N SER A 108 7.84 2.60 -4.05
CA SER A 108 8.89 2.06 -3.18
C SER A 108 8.74 0.53 -3.11
N PHE A 109 9.82 -0.17 -3.49
CA PHE A 109 10.00 -1.63 -3.42
C PHE A 109 10.14 -2.15 -1.97
N ALA A 110 9.20 -1.81 -1.09
CA ALA A 110 9.15 -2.44 0.23
C ALA A 110 8.58 -3.87 0.08
N PRO A 111 9.28 -4.91 0.56
CA PRO A 111 8.76 -6.27 0.48
C PRO A 111 7.50 -6.41 1.34
N PRO A 112 6.49 -7.16 0.87
CA PRO A 112 5.26 -7.34 1.62
C PRO A 112 5.51 -8.13 2.91
N PRO A 113 4.77 -7.84 4.00
CA PRO A 113 4.88 -8.59 5.25
C PRO A 113 4.45 -10.05 5.09
N GLU A 114 5.11 -10.93 5.85
CA GLU A 114 4.98 -12.39 5.76
C GLU A 114 3.62 -12.89 6.27
N ALA A 115 2.96 -13.74 5.49
CA ALA A 115 1.64 -14.29 5.81
C ALA A 115 1.73 -15.35 6.92
N PRO A 116 0.74 -15.42 7.85
CA PRO A 116 0.73 -16.44 8.90
C PRO A 116 0.46 -17.84 8.35
N ALA A 117 1.15 -18.85 8.91
CA ALA A 117 1.04 -20.24 8.50
C ALA A 117 -0.36 -20.81 8.78
N VAL A 118 -0.99 -21.34 7.74
CA VAL A 118 -2.24 -22.12 7.83
C VAL A 118 -1.93 -23.50 8.40
N ALA A 119 -2.53 -23.83 9.55
CA ALA A 119 -2.50 -25.18 10.10
C ALA A 119 -3.31 -26.12 9.18
N MET A 120 -2.67 -27.16 8.68
CA MET A 120 -3.30 -28.19 7.86
C MET A 120 -4.14 -29.06 8.80
N VAL A 121 -5.47 -28.94 8.72
CA VAL A 121 -6.37 -29.83 9.45
C VAL A 121 -6.56 -31.10 8.62
N GLU A 122 -6.20 -32.23 9.23
CA GLU A 122 -6.42 -33.57 8.73
C GLU A 122 -7.91 -33.81 8.44
N VAL A 123 -8.22 -34.23 7.21
CA VAL A 123 -9.58 -34.56 6.78
C VAL A 123 -9.91 -35.98 7.26
N ALA A 124 -10.78 -36.09 8.27
CA ALA A 124 -11.42 -37.35 8.64
C ALA A 124 -12.51 -37.72 7.60
N PRO A 125 -12.70 -39.01 7.29
CA PRO A 125 -13.59 -39.42 6.20
C PRO A 125 -15.06 -39.29 6.56
N ALA A 126 -15.86 -39.05 5.51
CA ALA A 126 -17.27 -38.73 5.53
C ALA A 126 -18.16 -39.81 6.18
N GLY A 127 -19.12 -39.36 6.98
CA GLY A 127 -20.21 -40.19 7.47
C GLY A 127 -21.38 -39.37 8.03
N GLN A 128 -22.46 -39.32 7.24
CA GLN A 128 -23.87 -39.17 7.67
C GLN A 128 -24.40 -37.75 8.00
N PRO A 129 -25.73 -37.54 8.01
CA PRO A 129 -26.44 -36.80 6.96
C PRO A 129 -26.80 -35.38 7.42
N SER A 130 -26.96 -34.51 6.43
CA SER A 130 -27.20 -33.07 6.60
C SER A 130 -28.41 -32.74 7.50
N PRO A 131 -28.24 -32.00 8.61
CA PRO A 131 -29.28 -31.15 9.17
C PRO A 131 -29.19 -29.75 8.56
N ALA A 132 -30.34 -29.20 8.20
CA ALA A 132 -30.59 -27.85 7.66
C ALA A 132 -29.41 -26.85 7.71
N GLU A 133 -29.06 -26.29 6.55
CA GLU A 133 -28.05 -25.25 6.37
C GLU A 133 -28.27 -24.11 7.37
N ALA A 134 -27.45 -24.09 8.42
CA ALA A 134 -27.32 -22.94 9.30
C ALA A 134 -26.84 -21.75 8.43
N PRO A 135 -27.31 -20.52 8.69
CA PRO A 135 -26.85 -19.36 7.94
C PRO A 135 -25.33 -19.31 7.96
N ARG A 136 -24.69 -19.35 6.77
CA ARG A 136 -23.27 -19.01 6.62
C ARG A 136 -23.05 -17.69 7.39
N PRO A 137 -22.05 -17.59 8.29
CA PRO A 137 -21.73 -16.32 8.91
C PRO A 137 -21.49 -15.30 7.79
N ALA A 138 -22.28 -14.24 7.77
CA ALA A 138 -22.07 -13.14 6.86
C ALA A 138 -20.62 -12.66 7.02
N PRO A 139 -19.93 -12.26 5.93
CA PRO A 139 -18.61 -11.67 6.04
C PRO A 139 -18.67 -10.55 7.09
N ALA A 140 -17.76 -10.60 8.07
CA ALA A 140 -17.69 -9.57 9.09
C ALA A 140 -17.62 -8.20 8.40
N ALA A 141 -18.57 -7.31 8.70
CA ALA A 141 -18.61 -5.99 8.12
C ALA A 141 -17.30 -5.26 8.47
N SER A 142 -16.37 -5.21 7.52
CA SER A 142 -15.12 -4.47 7.65
C SER A 142 -15.44 -2.99 7.60
N GLY A 143 -15.60 -2.38 8.77
CA GLY A 143 -15.93 -0.97 8.94
C GLY A 143 -15.95 -0.60 10.42
N SER A 144 -15.87 0.70 10.69
CA SER A 144 -15.91 1.23 12.06
C SER A 144 -17.29 1.82 12.37
N ALA A 145 -17.59 1.97 13.65
CA ALA A 145 -18.78 2.68 14.08
C ALA A 145 -18.74 4.15 13.63
N CYS A 146 -19.85 4.62 13.06
CA CYS A 146 -20.04 6.00 12.65
C CYS A 146 -20.97 6.70 13.62
N LEU A 147 -20.53 7.80 14.21
CA LEU A 147 -21.24 8.55 15.23
C LEU A 147 -21.42 10.00 14.80
N ARG A 148 -22.60 10.57 15.05
CA ARG A 148 -22.92 11.99 14.87
C ARG A 148 -22.91 12.68 16.23
N HIS A 149 -22.27 13.84 16.31
CA HIS A 149 -22.39 14.71 17.49
C HIS A 149 -23.64 15.58 17.37
N THR A 150 -24.56 15.49 18.35
CA THR A 150 -25.76 16.32 18.38
C THR A 150 -26.01 16.82 19.80
N GLY A 151 -26.07 18.15 19.97
CA GLY A 151 -26.13 18.76 21.29
C GLY A 151 -24.82 18.50 22.04
N SER A 152 -24.86 17.57 23.00
CA SER A 152 -23.73 17.14 23.83
C SER A 152 -23.50 15.62 23.80
N GLU A 153 -24.21 14.89 22.92
CA GLU A 153 -24.22 13.43 22.88
C GLU A 153 -23.70 12.90 21.53
N TRP A 154 -23.12 11.71 21.56
CA TRP A 154 -22.74 10.95 20.37
C TRP A 154 -23.83 9.93 20.04
N ARG A 155 -24.51 10.10 18.90
CA ARG A 155 -25.46 9.11 18.38
C ARG A 155 -24.83 8.24 17.32
N GLN A 156 -24.98 6.93 17.46
CA GLN A 156 -24.55 5.98 16.44
C GLN A 156 -25.48 6.04 15.23
N VAL A 157 -24.88 6.21 14.06
CA VAL A 157 -25.54 6.17 12.74
C VAL A 157 -25.44 4.76 12.16
N SER A 158 -24.27 4.12 12.30
CA SER A 158 -24.04 2.74 11.88
C SER A 158 -22.92 2.10 12.70
N GLY A 159 -22.95 0.77 12.85
CA GLY A 159 -21.96 -0.01 13.59
C GLY A 159 -20.77 -0.51 12.76
N GLY A 160 -20.82 -0.38 11.44
CA GLY A 160 -19.76 -0.90 10.56
C GLY A 160 -19.87 -0.36 9.15
N MET A 161 -19.21 0.78 8.90
CA MET A 161 -19.12 1.38 7.56
C MET A 161 -17.71 1.89 7.27
N SER A 162 -17.41 2.13 5.99
CA SER A 162 -16.16 2.78 5.57
C SER A 162 -16.14 4.25 6.00
N LEU A 163 -14.94 4.84 6.02
CA LEU A 163 -14.75 6.25 6.36
C LEU A 163 -15.54 7.17 5.41
N GLY A 164 -15.43 6.95 4.09
CA GLY A 164 -16.16 7.74 3.08
C GLY A 164 -17.68 7.63 3.24
N ALA A 165 -18.20 6.43 3.49
CA ALA A 165 -19.62 6.22 3.74
C ALA A 165 -20.10 6.93 5.02
N CYS A 166 -19.28 6.99 6.07
CA CYS A 166 -19.59 7.76 7.27
C CYS A 166 -19.63 9.27 6.99
N VAL A 167 -18.68 9.80 6.21
CA VAL A 167 -18.69 11.21 5.81
C VAL A 167 -19.95 11.55 5.00
N GLN A 168 -20.30 10.72 4.02
CA GLN A 168 -21.53 10.90 3.23
C GLN A 168 -22.78 10.86 4.12
N ALA A 169 -22.91 9.85 4.98
CA ALA A 169 -24.06 9.70 5.89
C ALA A 169 -24.19 10.85 6.90
N LEU A 170 -23.07 11.45 7.32
CA LEU A 170 -23.06 12.54 8.29
C LEU A 170 -23.35 13.90 7.65
N TYR A 171 -22.76 14.18 6.49
CA TYR A 171 -22.58 15.54 5.99
C TYR A 171 -23.09 15.82 4.57
N ALA A 172 -23.45 14.80 3.78
CA ALA A 172 -23.98 15.01 2.44
C ALA A 172 -25.23 15.89 2.47
N GLY A 173 -25.30 16.88 1.57
CA GLY A 173 -26.39 17.85 1.49
C GLY A 173 -26.40 18.91 2.60
N THR A 174 -25.42 18.90 3.52
CA THR A 174 -25.35 19.88 4.62
C THR A 174 -24.19 20.84 4.40
N CYS A 175 -24.48 22.12 4.20
CA CYS A 175 -23.48 23.18 4.16
C CYS A 175 -23.41 23.90 5.52
N VAL A 176 -22.19 24.14 5.99
CA VAL A 176 -21.93 24.92 7.22
C VAL A 176 -21.48 26.34 6.88
N ARG A 177 -21.89 27.29 7.71
CA ARG A 177 -21.51 28.71 7.56
C ARG A 177 -20.10 28.94 8.12
N PRO A 178 -19.41 30.01 7.68
CA PRO A 178 -18.17 30.44 8.33
C PRO A 178 -18.35 30.62 9.83
N GLY A 179 -17.48 29.99 10.63
CA GLY A 179 -17.56 30.00 12.09
C GLY A 179 -18.29 28.81 12.70
N ASP A 180 -19.13 28.11 11.93
CA ASP A 180 -19.81 26.89 12.36
C ASP A 180 -19.00 25.63 12.02
N ALA A 181 -19.17 24.58 12.82
CA ALA A 181 -18.63 23.27 12.53
C ALA A 181 -19.58 22.17 13.01
N LEU A 182 -19.74 21.13 12.21
CA LEU A 182 -20.43 19.90 12.62
C LEU A 182 -19.41 18.81 12.89
N TYR A 183 -19.68 17.98 13.89
CA TYR A 183 -18.75 16.96 14.35
C TYR A 183 -19.34 15.55 14.23
N GLY A 184 -18.43 14.61 13.99
CA GLY A 184 -18.69 13.21 13.74
C GLY A 184 -17.51 12.38 14.21
N ARG A 185 -17.70 11.06 14.32
CA ARG A 185 -16.61 10.12 14.57
C ARG A 185 -16.76 8.90 13.69
N TRP A 186 -15.63 8.40 13.23
CA TRP A 186 -15.49 7.12 12.58
C TRP A 186 -14.45 6.30 13.34
N GLY A 187 -14.92 5.34 14.14
CA GLY A 187 -14.10 4.69 15.17
C GLY A 187 -13.47 5.73 16.09
N ASP A 188 -12.14 5.74 16.16
CA ASP A 188 -11.38 6.71 16.96
C ASP A 188 -11.07 8.03 16.21
N THR A 189 -11.37 8.10 14.91
CA THR A 189 -11.11 9.29 14.10
C THR A 189 -12.25 10.29 14.29
N THR A 190 -11.92 11.51 14.70
CA THR A 190 -12.86 12.63 14.76
C THR A 190 -12.95 13.29 13.40
N LEU A 191 -14.18 13.51 12.93
CA LEU A 191 -14.50 14.17 11.69
C LEU A 191 -15.13 15.53 12.00
N ARG A 192 -14.72 16.55 11.28
CA ARG A 192 -15.27 17.90 11.40
C ARG A 192 -15.62 18.44 10.02
N LEU A 193 -16.89 18.76 9.81
CA LEU A 193 -17.32 19.53 8.67
C LEU A 193 -17.12 21.02 8.97
N VAL A 194 -16.26 21.66 8.17
CA VAL A 194 -16.04 23.12 8.15
C VAL A 194 -16.45 23.64 6.76
N PRO A 195 -16.52 24.96 6.52
CA PRO A 195 -16.96 25.46 5.23
C PRO A 195 -16.17 24.84 4.08
N ARG A 196 -16.91 24.17 3.19
CA ARG A 196 -16.42 23.54 1.97
C ARG A 196 -15.49 22.34 2.11
N ARG A 197 -15.34 21.77 3.30
CA ARG A 197 -14.51 20.55 3.46
C ARG A 197 -14.80 19.80 4.75
N VAL A 198 -14.49 18.51 4.73
CA VAL A 198 -14.42 17.67 5.92
C VAL A 198 -12.96 17.46 6.27
N GLU A 199 -12.66 17.65 7.54
CA GLU A 199 -11.36 17.42 8.11
C GLU A 199 -11.42 16.23 9.07
N GLN A 200 -10.31 15.51 9.18
CA GLN A 200 -10.16 14.40 10.11
C GLN A 200 -9.03 14.65 11.10
N SER A 201 -9.17 14.11 12.30
CA SER A 201 -8.16 14.14 13.36
C SER A 201 -8.23 12.87 14.21
N THR A 202 -7.08 12.27 14.49
CA THR A 202 -6.95 11.15 15.42
C THR A 202 -6.63 11.61 16.85
N ASP A 203 -6.16 12.85 17.02
CA ASP A 203 -5.72 13.41 18.31
C ASP A 203 -6.58 14.59 18.79
N ASN A 204 -7.65 14.95 18.07
CA ASN A 204 -8.53 16.09 18.34
C ASN A 204 -7.83 17.46 18.38
N SER A 205 -6.58 17.55 17.94
CA SER A 205 -5.79 18.79 17.98
C SER A 205 -5.32 19.20 16.58
N ARG A 206 -4.94 18.23 15.75
CA ARG A 206 -4.46 18.44 14.39
C ARG A 206 -5.47 17.88 13.41
N PHE A 207 -6.11 18.80 12.68
CA PHE A 207 -7.11 18.49 11.66
C PHE A 207 -6.46 18.56 10.29
N ARG A 208 -6.66 17.51 9.48
CA ARG A 208 -6.20 17.45 8.08
C ARG A 208 -7.42 17.32 7.17
N THR A 209 -7.40 17.98 6.02
CA THR A 209 -8.46 17.82 5.03
C THR A 209 -8.54 16.38 4.57
N LEU A 210 -9.71 15.77 4.71
CA LEU A 210 -10.03 14.45 4.18
C LEU A 210 -10.70 14.57 2.81
N ALA A 211 -11.70 15.46 2.71
CA ALA A 211 -12.41 15.69 1.46
C ALA A 211 -12.96 17.11 1.34
N GLN A 212 -12.99 17.63 0.12
CA GLN A 212 -13.59 18.88 -0.30
C GLN A 212 -15.07 18.68 -0.59
N GLN A 213 -15.86 19.63 -0.12
CA GLN A 213 -17.28 19.70 -0.39
C GLN A 213 -17.51 20.62 -1.58
N ASP A 214 -18.37 20.23 -2.52
CA ASP A 214 -18.75 21.01 -3.69
C ASP A 214 -19.77 22.13 -3.36
N ARG A 215 -20.26 22.85 -4.38
CA ARG A 215 -21.23 23.94 -4.17
C ARG A 215 -22.62 23.44 -3.77
N ASN A 216 -22.91 22.17 -4.01
CA ASN A 216 -24.17 21.50 -3.70
C ASN A 216 -24.11 20.73 -2.36
N CYS A 217 -23.08 21.01 -1.55
CA CYS A 217 -22.84 20.36 -0.27
C CYS A 217 -22.57 18.84 -0.38
N GLN A 218 -22.03 18.39 -1.50
CA GLN A 218 -21.69 16.99 -1.77
C GLN A 218 -20.18 16.76 -1.74
N PHE A 219 -19.76 15.48 -1.70
CA PHE A 219 -18.35 15.07 -1.72
C PHE A 219 -18.10 14.17 -2.94
N PRO A 220 -17.82 14.73 -4.13
CA PRO A 220 -17.70 13.95 -5.36
C PRO A 220 -16.48 13.01 -5.41
N GLU A 221 -15.49 13.24 -4.55
CA GLU A 221 -14.24 12.49 -4.48
C GLU A 221 -14.24 11.34 -3.45
N LEU A 222 -15.39 11.11 -2.79
CA LEU A 222 -15.57 10.08 -1.77
C LEU A 222 -16.42 8.90 -2.23
#